data_AF-M3ILY4-F1
#
_entry.id   AF-M3ILY4-F1
#
_cell.length_a   1.000
_cell.length_b   1.000
_cell.length_c   1.000
_cell.angle_alpha   90.00
_cell.angle_beta   90.00
_cell.angle_gamma   90.00
#
_symmetry.space_group_name_H-M   'P 1'
#
loop_
_entity.id
_entity.type
_entity.pdbx_description
1 polymer ?
#
loop_
_entity_poly.entity_id
_entity_poly.type
_entity_poly.pdbx_seq_one_letter_code
_entity_poly.pdbx_strand_id
1 'polypeptide(L)'
;MDIRQIKTALKKLRNLRKEGVSEFHLPKTIDSTCKNAGDIQIEFERSRKNGLKVLLLMDTGGSMTSHAERVNKLFSASHQINHFKEFHYYYFHNIIYDAVYPKANMRTPISLQRMFKKHSEDTKLILIGDAYMAPYELLDSTYGYYHSRFRMNFRLPENPESGLDSLKKIRRHFRDSIWLNPEPIKYWDAPTIQEIGNQVPMYFLSLDGLEKGIKKLIN
;
A
#
# COMPACT_ATOMS: atom_id res chain seq x y z
N MET A 1 -9.67 12.74 -12.52
CA MET A 1 -9.65 12.76 -11.03
C MET A 1 -9.09 14.10 -10.58
N ASP A 2 -9.82 14.82 -9.74
CA ASP A 2 -9.34 16.04 -9.08
C ASP A 2 -8.52 15.66 -7.83
N ILE A 3 -7.36 16.30 -7.64
CA ILE A 3 -6.45 16.14 -6.49
C ILE A 3 -7.20 16.37 -5.17
N ARG A 4 -8.18 17.28 -5.14
CA ARG A 4 -8.99 17.55 -3.94
C ARG A 4 -9.80 16.35 -3.49
N GLN A 5 -10.40 15.62 -4.44
CA GLN A 5 -11.22 14.46 -4.13
C GLN A 5 -10.36 13.30 -3.58
N ILE A 6 -9.16 13.12 -4.15
CA ILE A 6 -8.19 12.13 -3.65
C ILE A 6 -7.77 12.46 -2.22
N LYS A 7 -7.47 13.74 -1.94
CA LYS A 7 -7.16 14.19 -0.57
C LYS A 7 -8.29 13.89 0.41
N THR A 8 -9.55 14.06 -0.01
CA THR A 8 -10.71 13.76 0.84
C THR A 8 -10.84 12.26 1.12
N ALA A 9 -10.67 11.40 0.11
CA ALA A 9 -10.67 9.94 0.29
C ALA A 9 -9.54 9.51 1.24
N LEU A 10 -8.33 10.05 1.07
CA LEU A 10 -7.20 9.77 1.96
C LEU A 10 -7.41 10.32 3.38
N LYS A 11 -8.10 11.45 3.56
CA LYS A 11 -8.49 11.94 4.89
C LYS A 11 -9.42 10.97 5.63
N LYS A 12 -10.23 10.16 4.92
CA LYS A 12 -11.06 9.13 5.56
C LYS A 12 -10.22 8.03 6.23
N LEU A 13 -8.99 7.74 5.76
CA LEU A 13 -8.06 6.81 6.44
C LEU A 13 -7.82 7.21 7.91
N ARG A 14 -7.75 8.52 8.20
CA ARG A 14 -7.47 9.04 9.55
C ARG A 14 -8.59 8.77 10.54
N ASN A 15 -9.85 8.77 10.09
CA ASN A 15 -10.99 8.86 10.99
C ASN A 15 -11.43 7.51 11.58
N LEU A 16 -10.79 6.40 11.22
CA LEU A 16 -11.34 5.06 11.47
C LEU A 16 -10.64 4.25 12.58
N ARG A 17 -9.58 4.74 13.23
CA ARG A 17 -8.98 4.05 14.39
C ARG A 17 -8.73 4.99 15.57
N LYS A 18 -9.58 4.87 16.61
CA LYS A 18 -9.31 5.37 17.97
C LYS A 18 -8.37 4.38 18.67
N GLU A 19 -7.07 4.47 18.37
CA GLU A 19 -6.04 3.55 18.88
C GLU A 19 -5.12 4.17 19.93
N GLY A 20 -5.37 5.40 20.38
CA GLY A 20 -4.59 5.96 21.49
C GLY A 20 -4.84 5.25 22.81
N VAL A 21 -3.90 5.42 23.73
CA VAL A 21 -4.06 5.07 25.15
C VAL A 21 -5.32 5.75 25.67
N SER A 22 -6.07 5.03 26.51
CA SER A 22 -7.23 5.59 27.21
C SER A 22 -6.73 6.68 28.15
N GLU A 23 -6.90 7.94 27.76
CA GLU A 23 -6.46 9.10 28.53
C GLU A 23 -7.67 9.68 29.28
N PHE A 24 -7.43 10.19 30.49
CA PHE A 24 -8.48 10.79 31.30
C PHE A 24 -9.04 12.03 30.61
N HIS A 25 -10.35 12.05 30.33
CA HIS A 25 -11.00 13.12 29.60
C HIS A 25 -11.77 14.04 30.55
N LEU A 26 -11.03 14.93 31.23
CA LEU A 26 -11.54 15.82 32.28
C LEU A 26 -12.85 16.55 31.93
N PRO A 27 -13.04 17.16 30.73
CA PRO A 27 -14.31 17.84 30.43
C PRO A 27 -15.54 16.91 30.37
N LYS A 28 -15.37 15.66 29.93
CA LYS A 28 -16.46 14.68 29.86
C LYS A 28 -16.73 14.05 31.22
N THR A 29 -15.68 13.84 32.01
CA THR A 29 -15.79 13.45 33.41
C THR A 29 -16.62 14.48 34.17
N ILE A 30 -16.35 15.78 34.00
CA ILE A 30 -17.11 16.86 34.65
C ILE A 30 -18.57 16.82 34.20
N ASP A 31 -18.82 16.78 32.89
CA ASP A 31 -20.19 16.78 32.34
C ASP A 31 -21.01 15.56 32.79
N SER A 32 -20.40 14.37 32.81
CA SER A 32 -21.05 13.12 33.26
C SER A 32 -21.29 13.13 34.76
N THR A 33 -20.31 13.61 35.55
CA THR A 33 -20.45 13.78 37.01
C THR A 33 -21.57 14.79 37.34
N CYS A 34 -21.67 15.89 36.60
CA CYS A 34 -22.75 16.88 36.77
C CYS A 34 -24.12 16.30 36.38
N LYS A 35 -24.20 15.47 35.34
CA LYS A 35 -25.44 14.78 34.93
C LYS A 35 -25.86 13.69 35.90
N ASN A 36 -24.90 13.06 36.57
CA ASN A 36 -25.13 11.98 37.53
C ASN A 36 -25.30 12.49 38.97
N ALA A 37 -25.89 13.69 39.13
CA ALA A 37 -26.20 14.31 40.43
C ALA A 37 -25.00 14.42 41.41
N GLY A 38 -23.77 14.50 40.89
CA GLY A 38 -22.56 14.63 41.71
C GLY A 38 -21.82 13.32 41.97
N ASP A 39 -22.34 12.18 41.54
CA ASP A 39 -21.58 10.92 41.56
C ASP A 39 -20.48 10.95 40.50
N ILE A 40 -19.22 10.84 40.97
CA ILE A 40 -18.03 10.96 40.13
C ILE A 40 -18.02 9.84 39.08
N GLN A 41 -18.18 10.23 37.81
CA GLN A 41 -18.04 9.36 36.65
C GLN A 41 -16.78 9.72 35.87
N ILE A 42 -15.76 8.88 35.98
CA ILE A 42 -14.46 9.05 35.33
C ILE A 42 -14.57 8.58 33.87
N GLU A 43 -14.57 9.55 32.96
CA GLU A 43 -14.62 9.29 31.52
C GLU A 43 -13.19 9.27 30.96
N PHE A 44 -12.88 8.18 30.25
CA PHE A 44 -11.63 8.05 29.52
C PHE A 44 -11.90 8.12 28.02
N GLU A 45 -11.07 8.85 27.28
CA GLU A 45 -11.11 8.88 25.83
C GLU A 45 -9.75 8.47 25.26
N ARG A 46 -9.77 7.58 24.27
CA ARG A 46 -8.56 7.20 23.55
C ARG A 46 -8.03 8.39 22.76
N SER A 47 -6.78 8.79 23.01
CA SER A 47 -6.16 9.90 22.28
C SER A 47 -6.10 9.62 20.76
N ARG A 48 -6.31 10.65 19.94
CA ARG A 48 -6.21 10.53 18.47
C ARG A 48 -4.76 10.61 18.02
N LYS A 49 -3.92 9.64 18.40
CA LYS A 49 -2.58 9.52 17.81
C LYS A 49 -2.67 8.70 16.53
N ASN A 50 -2.27 9.34 15.44
CA ASN A 50 -2.31 8.74 14.12
C ASN A 50 -1.16 7.73 14.00
N GLY A 51 -1.43 6.45 14.28
CA GLY A 51 -0.44 5.37 14.26
C GLY A 51 -0.17 4.78 12.88
N LEU A 52 -0.88 5.25 11.85
CA LEU A 52 -0.91 4.63 10.54
C LEU A 52 0.42 4.81 9.79
N LYS A 53 1.04 3.68 9.45
CA LYS A 53 2.20 3.58 8.57
C LYS A 53 1.72 3.12 7.20
N VAL A 54 2.11 3.84 6.15
CA VAL A 54 1.72 3.52 4.77
C VAL A 54 2.96 3.36 3.90
N LEU A 55 2.96 2.30 3.10
CA LEU A 55 3.98 2.02 2.09
C LEU A 55 3.32 1.97 0.71
N LEU A 56 3.82 2.79 -0.20
CA LEU A 56 3.35 2.86 -1.58
C LEU A 56 4.37 2.24 -2.53
N LEU A 57 3.97 1.24 -3.31
CA LEU A 57 4.80 0.65 -4.36
C LEU A 57 4.19 1.00 -5.72
N MET A 58 4.96 1.63 -6.60
CA MET A 58 4.47 2.15 -7.88
C MET A 58 5.19 1.52 -9.05
N ASP A 59 4.43 1.01 -10.00
CA ASP A 59 4.97 0.49 -11.25
C ASP A 59 5.44 1.64 -12.18
N THR A 60 6.58 1.42 -12.83
CA THR A 60 7.18 2.29 -13.83
C THR A 60 7.32 1.62 -15.20
N GLY A 61 6.58 0.53 -15.45
CA GLY A 61 6.52 -0.16 -16.75
C GLY A 61 6.09 0.76 -17.90
N GLY A 62 6.45 0.39 -19.13
CA GLY A 62 6.15 1.21 -20.32
C GLY A 62 4.65 1.48 -20.52
N SER A 63 3.81 0.50 -20.22
CA SER A 63 2.34 0.58 -20.24
C SER A 63 1.78 1.59 -19.22
N MET A 64 2.49 1.81 -18.12
CA MET A 64 2.14 2.80 -17.10
C MET A 64 2.34 4.26 -17.54
N THR A 65 3.04 4.51 -18.66
CA THR A 65 3.26 5.87 -19.18
C THR A 65 1.94 6.62 -19.41
N SER A 66 0.93 5.92 -19.94
CA SER A 66 -0.41 6.48 -20.16
C SER A 66 -1.16 6.83 -18.87
N HIS A 67 -0.75 6.25 -17.74
CA HIS A 67 -1.37 6.42 -16.42
C HIS A 67 -0.56 7.29 -15.47
N ALA A 68 0.64 7.71 -15.88
CA ALA A 68 1.58 8.46 -15.05
C ALA A 68 0.96 9.71 -14.42
N GLU A 69 0.12 10.45 -15.16
CA GLU A 69 -0.57 11.64 -14.63
C GLU A 69 -1.52 11.30 -13.48
N ARG A 70 -2.28 10.20 -13.58
CA ARG A 70 -3.22 9.74 -12.54
C ARG A 70 -2.47 9.31 -11.28
N VAL A 71 -1.40 8.54 -11.46
CA VAL A 71 -0.56 8.06 -10.36
C VAL A 71 0.16 9.24 -9.69
N ASN A 72 0.70 10.18 -10.47
CA ASN A 72 1.33 11.40 -9.95
C ASN A 72 0.35 12.26 -9.16
N LYS A 73 -0.88 12.45 -9.64
CA LYS A 73 -1.93 13.16 -8.90
C LYS A 73 -2.24 12.49 -7.56
N LEU A 74 -2.35 11.16 -7.53
CA LEU A 74 -2.54 10.39 -6.30
C LEU A 74 -1.34 10.55 -5.35
N PHE A 75 -0.13 10.49 -5.88
CA PHE A 75 1.11 10.65 -5.13
C PHE A 75 1.23 12.06 -4.52
N SER A 76 1.04 13.11 -5.32
CA SER A 76 1.06 14.50 -4.84
C SER A 76 -0.03 14.76 -3.80
N ALA A 77 -1.22 14.19 -3.98
CA ALA A 77 -2.27 14.25 -2.97
C ALA A 77 -1.86 13.56 -1.67
N SER A 78 -1.25 12.38 -1.76
CA SER A 78 -0.78 11.59 -0.61
C SER A 78 0.37 12.27 0.15
N HIS A 79 1.33 12.87 -0.56
CA HIS A 79 2.50 13.50 0.03
C HIS A 79 2.15 14.80 0.78
N GLN A 80 1.15 15.54 0.31
CA GLN A 80 0.69 16.78 0.96
C GLN A 80 -0.19 16.53 2.20
N ILE A 81 -0.40 15.27 2.56
CA ILE A 81 -1.20 14.89 3.72
C ILE A 81 -0.25 14.70 4.91
N ASN A 82 -0.19 15.71 5.79
CA ASN A 82 0.50 15.67 7.10
C ASN A 82 -0.21 14.73 8.10
N HIS A 83 -0.77 13.61 7.65
CA HIS A 83 -1.66 12.74 8.44
C HIS A 83 -1.23 11.27 8.39
N PHE A 84 0.04 10.95 8.18
CA PHE A 84 0.57 9.60 8.39
C PHE A 84 1.70 9.66 9.42
N LYS A 85 1.82 8.63 10.27
CA LYS A 85 2.98 8.49 11.17
C LYS A 85 4.25 8.34 10.35
N GLU A 86 4.15 7.48 9.34
CA GLU A 86 5.21 7.20 8.38
C GLU A 86 4.57 7.01 7.00
N PHE A 87 5.12 7.67 5.99
CA PHE A 87 4.74 7.51 4.59
C PHE A 87 6.01 7.27 3.78
N HIS A 88 6.12 6.09 3.19
CA HIS A 88 7.25 5.72 2.34
C HIS A 88 6.75 5.28 0.97
N TYR A 89 7.61 5.41 -0.04
CA TYR A 89 7.30 4.96 -1.38
C TYR A 89 8.53 4.38 -2.07
N TYR A 90 8.28 3.44 -2.98
CA TYR A 90 9.26 2.88 -3.90
C TYR A 90 8.62 2.58 -5.26
N TYR A 91 9.48 2.30 -6.23
CA TYR A 91 9.15 1.95 -7.59
C TYR A 91 9.52 0.49 -7.89
N PHE A 92 8.82 -0.14 -8.82
CA PHE A 92 9.14 -1.44 -9.39
C PHE A 92 8.76 -1.46 -10.88
N HIS A 93 9.08 -2.55 -11.60
CA HIS A 93 8.78 -2.67 -13.04
C HIS A 93 7.99 -3.95 -13.29
N ASN A 94 6.72 -3.80 -13.67
CA ASN A 94 5.70 -4.83 -13.88
C ASN A 94 5.36 -5.66 -12.62
N ILE A 95 6.35 -6.31 -12.01
CA ILE A 95 6.22 -7.05 -10.76
C ILE A 95 7.50 -6.96 -9.92
N ILE A 96 7.40 -7.22 -8.62
CA ILE A 96 8.54 -7.15 -7.70
C ILE A 96 9.17 -8.53 -7.55
N TYR A 97 10.40 -8.70 -8.03
CA TYR A 97 11.14 -9.96 -7.88
C TYR A 97 11.90 -10.02 -6.55
N ASP A 98 12.92 -9.17 -6.38
CA ASP A 98 13.83 -9.23 -5.24
C ASP A 98 14.24 -7.87 -4.68
N ALA A 99 13.91 -6.78 -5.38
CA ALA A 99 14.20 -5.43 -4.96
C ALA A 99 13.14 -4.42 -5.41
N VAL A 100 13.10 -3.30 -4.69
CA VAL A 100 12.33 -2.09 -5.01
C VAL A 100 13.29 -0.91 -5.15
N TYR A 101 12.85 0.17 -5.78
CA TYR A 101 13.71 1.28 -6.16
C TYR A 101 13.24 2.60 -5.55
N PRO A 102 14.09 3.40 -4.89
CA PRO A 102 13.70 4.71 -4.36
C PRO A 102 13.39 5.75 -5.42
N LYS A 103 13.90 5.56 -6.64
CA LYS A 103 13.74 6.48 -7.77
C LYS A 103 13.24 5.72 -8.99
N ALA A 104 12.40 6.36 -9.80
CA ALA A 104 11.83 5.79 -11.02
C ALA A 104 12.89 5.43 -12.08
N ASN A 105 14.12 5.97 -11.99
CA ASN A 105 15.22 5.56 -12.88
C ASN A 105 15.78 4.16 -12.57
N MET A 106 15.33 3.54 -11.48
CA MET A 106 15.68 2.17 -11.06
C MET A 106 17.17 1.86 -11.00
N ARG A 107 18.01 2.85 -10.68
CA ARG A 107 19.47 2.67 -10.61
C ARG A 107 19.95 2.08 -9.30
N THR A 108 19.29 2.40 -8.19
CA THR A 108 19.73 2.02 -6.84
C THR A 108 18.69 1.12 -6.19
N PRO A 109 18.81 -0.21 -6.31
CA PRO A 109 17.88 -1.16 -5.72
C PRO A 109 17.99 -1.22 -4.19
N ILE A 110 16.87 -1.52 -3.54
CA ILE A 110 16.75 -1.93 -2.14
C ILE A 110 16.15 -3.33 -2.14
N SER A 111 16.88 -4.31 -1.61
CA SER A 111 16.38 -5.69 -1.53
C SER A 111 15.10 -5.80 -0.71
N LEU A 112 14.25 -6.78 -1.05
CA LEU A 112 13.04 -7.11 -0.31
C LEU A 112 13.34 -7.35 1.17
N GLN A 113 14.44 -8.05 1.47
CA GLN A 113 14.86 -8.29 2.86
C GLN A 113 15.15 -6.99 3.61
N ARG A 114 15.82 -6.02 2.97
CA ARG A 114 16.09 -4.72 3.57
C ARG A 114 14.80 -3.90 3.73
N MET A 115 13.89 -4.00 2.77
CA MET A 115 12.56 -3.38 2.86
C MET A 115 11.75 -3.95 4.02
N PHE A 116 11.70 -5.28 4.18
CA PHE A 116 11.00 -5.96 5.28
C PHE A 116 11.59 -5.64 6.66
N LYS A 117 12.92 -5.45 6.75
CA LYS A 117 13.58 -4.99 7.99
C LYS A 117 13.26 -3.52 8.30
N LYS A 118 13.10 -2.68 7.28
CA LYS A 118 12.85 -1.25 7.45
C LYS A 118 11.39 -0.96 7.83
N HIS A 119 10.45 -1.69 7.24
CA HIS A 119 9.01 -1.46 7.41
C HIS A 119 8.37 -2.60 8.17
N SER A 120 7.73 -2.28 9.28
CA SER A 120 7.08 -3.25 10.16
C SER A 120 5.82 -3.87 9.53
N GLU A 121 5.42 -5.05 10.01
CA GLU A 121 4.30 -5.83 9.46
C GLU A 121 2.91 -5.16 9.59
N ASP A 122 2.76 -4.19 10.51
CA ASP A 122 1.56 -3.35 10.68
C ASP A 122 1.43 -2.23 9.62
N THR A 123 2.42 -2.13 8.72
CA THR A 123 2.41 -1.14 7.63
C THR A 123 1.37 -1.52 6.58
N LYS A 124 0.51 -0.56 6.22
CA LYS A 124 -0.49 -0.72 5.17
C LYS A 124 0.18 -0.57 3.80
N LEU A 125 0.12 -1.63 3.00
CA LEU A 125 0.74 -1.67 1.69
C LEU A 125 -0.28 -1.33 0.58
N ILE A 126 0.07 -0.37 -0.27
CA ILE A 126 -0.69 -0.04 -1.47
C ILE A 126 0.23 -0.24 -2.67
N LEU A 127 -0.11 -1.19 -3.54
CA LEU A 127 0.53 -1.35 -4.84
C LEU A 127 -0.26 -0.57 -5.89
N ILE A 128 0.44 0.06 -6.83
CA ILE A 128 -0.16 0.75 -7.98
C ILE A 128 0.53 0.25 -9.24
N GLY A 129 -0.23 -0.33 -10.16
CA GLY A 129 0.27 -0.82 -11.44
C GLY A 129 -0.86 -1.41 -12.26
N ASP A 130 -0.69 -1.52 -13.57
CA ASP A 130 -1.69 -2.12 -14.47
C ASP A 130 -1.82 -3.64 -14.31
N ALA A 131 -0.85 -4.28 -13.64
CA ALA A 131 -0.76 -5.73 -13.49
C ALA A 131 -0.76 -6.49 -14.84
N TYR A 132 -0.47 -5.77 -15.93
CA TYR A 132 -0.54 -6.28 -17.29
C TYR A 132 0.88 -6.53 -17.80
N MET A 133 1.23 -7.80 -17.92
CA MET A 133 2.57 -8.24 -18.31
C MET A 133 2.49 -9.55 -19.08
N ALA A 134 3.58 -9.95 -19.73
CA ALA A 134 3.60 -11.26 -20.36
C ALA A 134 3.58 -12.35 -19.26
N PRO A 135 2.85 -13.48 -19.42
CA PRO A 135 2.69 -14.48 -18.37
C PRO A 135 4.00 -15.03 -17.80
N TYR A 136 5.04 -15.18 -18.64
CA TYR A 136 6.35 -15.62 -18.20
C TYR A 136 7.00 -14.63 -17.23
N GLU A 137 6.71 -13.32 -17.31
CA GLU A 137 7.26 -12.34 -16.35
C GLU A 137 6.71 -12.58 -14.94
N LEU A 138 5.45 -13.01 -14.83
CA LEU A 138 4.82 -13.25 -13.54
C LEU A 138 5.13 -14.65 -13.00
N LEU A 139 5.06 -15.67 -13.86
CA LEU A 139 4.98 -17.08 -13.47
C LEU A 139 6.32 -17.83 -13.62
N ASP A 140 7.22 -17.38 -14.50
CA ASP A 140 8.50 -18.05 -14.69
C ASP A 140 9.48 -17.67 -13.59
N SER A 141 9.82 -18.66 -12.76
CA SER A 141 10.82 -18.53 -11.68
C SER A 141 12.21 -18.10 -12.16
N THR A 142 12.57 -18.38 -13.40
CA THR A 142 13.87 -18.06 -13.98
C THR A 142 13.90 -16.66 -14.58
N TYR A 143 12.75 -16.14 -15.05
CA TYR A 143 12.69 -14.84 -15.72
C TYR A 143 13.16 -13.72 -14.80
N GLY A 144 12.60 -13.66 -13.58
CA GLY A 144 12.99 -12.68 -12.57
C GLY A 144 14.47 -12.76 -12.21
N TYR A 145 15.08 -13.94 -12.28
CA TYR A 145 16.51 -14.11 -12.03
C TYR A 145 17.37 -13.43 -13.10
N TYR A 146 17.07 -13.67 -14.38
CA TYR A 146 17.84 -13.10 -15.50
C TYR A 146 17.54 -11.63 -15.76
N HIS A 147 16.34 -11.16 -15.41
CA HIS A 147 15.91 -9.78 -15.63
C HIS A 147 16.03 -8.88 -14.40
N SER A 148 16.35 -9.44 -13.22
CA SER A 148 16.63 -8.62 -12.04
C SER A 148 17.96 -7.88 -12.20
N ARG A 149 17.87 -6.55 -12.23
CA ARG A 149 19.02 -5.64 -12.22
C ARG A 149 19.75 -5.60 -10.87
N PHE A 150 19.24 -6.28 -9.85
CA PHE A 150 19.86 -6.33 -8.52
C PHE A 150 20.90 -7.45 -8.38
N ARG A 151 20.78 -8.53 -9.15
CA ARG A 151 21.63 -9.72 -8.98
C ARG A 151 22.93 -9.58 -9.78
N MET A 152 24.05 -9.75 -9.07
CA MET A 152 25.40 -9.78 -9.65
C MET A 152 25.92 -11.21 -9.90
N ASN A 153 25.25 -12.22 -9.33
CA ASN A 153 25.58 -13.62 -9.58
C ASN A 153 24.82 -14.09 -10.82
N PHE A 154 25.49 -14.89 -11.66
CA PHE A 154 24.91 -15.48 -12.87
C PHE A 154 24.42 -16.93 -12.67
N ARG A 155 24.62 -17.51 -11.47
CA ARG A 155 24.17 -18.87 -11.13
C ARG A 155 22.76 -18.89 -10.55
N LEU A 156 21.81 -19.45 -11.31
CA LEU A 156 20.43 -19.67 -10.86
C LEU A 156 20.42 -20.40 -9.52
N PRO A 157 19.67 -19.93 -8.50
CA PRO A 157 19.54 -20.64 -7.23
C PRO A 157 18.86 -21.99 -7.44
N GLU A 158 19.07 -22.92 -6.52
CA GLU A 158 18.47 -24.26 -6.59
C GLU A 158 16.93 -24.21 -6.59
N ASN A 159 16.35 -23.24 -5.87
CA ASN A 159 14.92 -22.96 -5.86
C ASN A 159 14.69 -21.50 -6.28
N PRO A 160 14.59 -21.20 -7.58
CA PRO A 160 14.24 -19.88 -8.06
C PRO A 160 12.77 -19.56 -7.76
N GLU A 161 12.47 -18.27 -7.62
CA GLU A 161 11.14 -17.81 -7.20
C GLU A 161 10.57 -16.89 -8.27
N SER A 162 9.30 -17.12 -8.61
CA SER A 162 8.58 -16.30 -9.59
C SER A 162 8.20 -14.93 -9.03
N GLY A 163 7.80 -14.01 -9.90
CA GLY A 163 7.21 -12.73 -9.47
C GLY A 163 5.97 -12.93 -8.58
N LEU A 164 5.19 -13.98 -8.86
CA LEU A 164 4.02 -14.36 -8.06
C LEU A 164 4.42 -14.83 -6.65
N ASP A 165 5.50 -15.60 -6.52
CA ASP A 165 6.00 -16.06 -5.22
C ASP A 165 6.50 -14.88 -4.37
N SER A 166 7.18 -13.94 -5.01
CA SER A 166 7.60 -12.69 -4.36
C SER A 166 6.42 -11.84 -3.92
N LEU A 167 5.36 -11.73 -4.72
CA LEU A 167 4.11 -11.06 -4.33
C LEU A 167 3.48 -11.72 -3.09
N LYS A 168 3.40 -13.06 -3.07
CA LYS A 168 2.88 -13.82 -1.91
C LYS A 168 3.72 -13.57 -0.65
N LYS A 169 5.06 -13.50 -0.78
CA LYS A 169 5.96 -13.16 0.33
C LYS A 169 5.72 -11.75 0.86
N ILE A 170 5.60 -10.78 -0.03
CA ILE A 170 5.32 -9.38 0.31
C ILE A 170 3.99 -9.29 1.07
N ARG A 171 2.92 -9.93 0.58
CA ARG A 171 1.62 -9.99 1.26
C ARG A 171 1.68 -10.68 2.62
N ARG A 172 2.52 -11.71 2.76
CA ARG A 172 2.71 -12.39 4.06
C ARG A 172 3.36 -11.46 5.10
N HIS A 173 4.27 -10.58 4.66
CA HIS A 173 4.89 -9.58 5.54
C HIS A 173 3.95 -8.40 5.82
N PHE A 174 3.31 -7.85 4.79
CA PHE A 174 2.34 -6.76 4.90
C PHE A 174 0.92 -7.32 4.77
N ARG A 175 0.36 -7.76 5.91
CA ARG A 175 -0.93 -8.46 5.97
C ARG A 175 -2.06 -7.63 5.36
N ASP A 176 -1.99 -6.32 5.55
CA ASP A 176 -2.93 -5.37 4.98
C ASP A 176 -2.36 -4.79 3.68
N SER A 177 -2.73 -5.42 2.58
CA SER A 177 -2.29 -5.02 1.24
C SER A 177 -3.47 -4.91 0.27
N ILE A 178 -3.39 -3.91 -0.62
CA ILE A 178 -4.30 -3.73 -1.76
C ILE A 178 -3.52 -3.40 -3.02
N TRP A 179 -4.13 -3.66 -4.18
CA TRP A 179 -3.62 -3.27 -5.48
C TRP A 179 -4.58 -2.29 -6.14
N LEU A 180 -4.08 -1.12 -6.57
CA LEU A 180 -4.84 -0.14 -7.34
C LEU A 180 -4.44 -0.22 -8.80
N ASN A 181 -5.37 -0.67 -9.63
CA ASN A 181 -5.12 -0.89 -11.06
C ASN A 181 -5.75 0.23 -11.91
N PRO A 182 -4.95 0.99 -12.69
CA PRO A 182 -5.47 2.04 -13.58
C PRO A 182 -6.12 1.52 -14.87
N GLU A 183 -5.96 0.25 -15.21
CA GLU A 183 -6.63 -0.36 -16.35
C GLU A 183 -8.14 -0.46 -16.11
N PRO A 184 -8.98 -0.11 -17.10
CA PRO A 184 -10.41 -0.35 -17.04
C PRO A 184 -10.73 -1.81 -16.68
N ILE A 185 -11.70 -2.02 -15.79
CA ILE A 185 -12.11 -3.35 -15.28
C ILE A 185 -12.45 -4.34 -16.41
N LYS A 186 -12.94 -3.84 -17.55
CA LYS A 186 -13.22 -4.67 -18.74
C LYS A 186 -12.00 -5.41 -19.31
N TYR A 187 -10.78 -5.03 -18.94
CA TYR A 187 -9.53 -5.69 -19.36
C TYR A 187 -8.94 -6.59 -18.27
N TRP A 188 -9.60 -6.72 -17.12
CA TRP A 188 -9.09 -7.50 -15.99
C TRP A 188 -9.28 -9.01 -16.16
N ASP A 189 -9.86 -9.44 -17.28
CA ASP A 189 -9.86 -10.83 -17.74
C ASP A 189 -8.49 -11.29 -18.25
N ALA A 190 -7.54 -10.37 -18.44
CA ALA A 190 -6.16 -10.70 -18.76
C ALA A 190 -5.54 -11.64 -17.69
N PRO A 191 -4.84 -12.71 -18.11
CA PRO A 191 -4.36 -13.76 -17.19
C PRO A 191 -3.53 -13.24 -16.01
N THR A 192 -2.61 -12.30 -16.24
CA THR A 192 -1.75 -11.76 -15.17
C THR A 192 -2.49 -10.85 -14.21
N ILE A 193 -3.47 -10.09 -14.70
CA ILE A 193 -4.33 -9.25 -13.85
C ILE A 193 -5.18 -10.13 -12.95
N GLN A 194 -5.79 -11.19 -13.51
CA GLN A 194 -6.56 -12.16 -12.73
C GLN A 194 -5.70 -12.83 -11.65
N GLU A 195 -4.52 -13.31 -12.00
CA GLU A 195 -3.64 -13.97 -11.03
C GLU A 195 -3.22 -13.05 -9.89
N ILE A 196 -2.84 -11.80 -10.20
CA ILE A 196 -2.51 -10.81 -9.17
C ILE A 196 -3.74 -10.48 -8.32
N GLY A 197 -4.92 -10.33 -8.93
CA GLY A 197 -6.19 -10.08 -8.24
C GLY A 197 -6.63 -11.20 -7.30
N ASN A 198 -6.28 -12.45 -7.62
CA ASN A 198 -6.49 -13.61 -6.74
C ASN A 198 -5.56 -13.58 -5.51
N GLN A 199 -4.38 -12.97 -5.63
CA GLN A 199 -3.42 -12.86 -4.53
C GLN A 199 -3.58 -11.60 -3.69
N VAL A 200 -4.03 -10.48 -4.24
CA VAL A 200 -4.16 -9.21 -3.51
C VAL A 200 -5.47 -8.54 -3.89
N PRO A 201 -6.30 -8.10 -2.93
CA PRO A 201 -7.52 -7.36 -3.23
C PRO A 201 -7.25 -6.17 -4.17
N MET A 202 -7.81 -6.25 -5.38
CA MET A 202 -7.56 -5.29 -6.44
C MET A 202 -8.77 -4.36 -6.63
N TYR A 203 -8.50 -3.06 -6.77
CA TYR A 203 -9.52 -2.03 -6.99
C TYR A 203 -9.12 -1.12 -8.13
N PHE A 204 -10.10 -0.64 -8.89
CA PHE A 204 -9.85 0.28 -9.99
C PHE A 204 -9.35 1.64 -9.46
N LEU A 205 -8.32 2.22 -10.09
CA LEU A 205 -7.74 3.51 -9.73
C LEU A 205 -8.72 4.66 -10.02
N SER A 206 -9.65 4.81 -9.09
CA SER A 206 -10.75 5.76 -9.06
C SER A 206 -11.00 6.18 -7.62
N LEU A 207 -11.85 7.17 -7.39
CA LEU A 207 -12.20 7.58 -6.03
C LEU A 207 -12.93 6.48 -5.27
N ASP A 208 -13.90 5.83 -5.92
CA ASP A 208 -14.65 4.73 -5.33
C ASP A 208 -13.74 3.53 -5.02
N GLY A 209 -12.87 3.14 -5.96
CA GLY A 209 -11.91 2.07 -5.73
C GLY A 209 -10.90 2.39 -4.63
N LEU A 210 -10.46 3.65 -4.54
CA LEU A 210 -9.60 4.12 -3.45
C LEU A 210 -10.33 4.03 -2.10
N GLU A 211 -11.60 4.46 -2.02
CA GLU A 211 -12.39 4.36 -0.78
C GLU A 211 -12.62 2.91 -0.36
N LYS A 212 -12.94 2.01 -1.31
CA LYS A 212 -13.10 0.57 -1.06
C LYS A 212 -11.79 -0.07 -0.59
N GLY A 213 -10.67 0.24 -1.26
CA GLY A 213 -9.35 -0.25 -0.89
C GLY A 213 -8.92 0.24 0.49
N ILE A 214 -9.14 1.52 0.79
CA ILE A 214 -8.89 2.10 2.11
C ILE A 214 -9.68 1.38 3.20
N LYS A 215 -10.98 1.14 2.97
CA LYS A 215 -11.82 0.41 3.92
C LYS A 215 -11.29 -1.00 4.18
N LYS A 216 -10.77 -1.67 3.14
CA LYS A 216 -10.16 -3.00 3.25
C LYS A 216 -8.85 -3.00 4.06
N LEU A 217 -8.07 -1.91 4.05
CA LEU A 217 -6.83 -1.82 4.82
C LEU A 217 -7.04 -1.58 6.32
N ILE A 218 -8.22 -1.08 6.71
CA ILE A 218 -8.50 -0.69 8.10
C ILE A 218 -9.27 -1.78 8.85
N ASN A 219 -10.09 -2.54 8.12
CA ASN A 219 -10.93 -3.63 8.61
C ASN A 219 -10.16 -4.95 8.65
#